data_AF-A0A5C3KL58-F1
#
_entry.id   AF-A0A5C3KL58-F1
#
_cell.length_a   1.000
_cell.length_b   1.000
_cell.length_c   1.000
_cell.angle_alpha   90.00
_cell.angle_beta   90.00
_cell.angle_gamma   90.00
#
_symmetry.space_group_name_H-M   'P 1'
#
loop_
_entity.id
_entity.type
_entity.pdbx_description
1 polymer ?
#
loop_
_entity_poly.entity_id
_entity_poly.type
_entity_poly.pdbx_seq_one_letter_code
_entity_poly.pdbx_strand_id
1 'polypeptide(L)'
;MQHNAIDDHYNAESAAATLKKVIEEIVADKNQPDRVIPITAVKWDDILFNQFTNPVVWCFCKESEEYGKMEIQFRVQGILYNKELPPISSNSASTLNKQARRFLQQHISLYGAGLEEFNKQIEVLEMAYMRIAGHFPDNSVKPWFPSAIKDYPGLEAHTRYFTHKSACVGARSLPLGEYVDPDGC
;
A
#
# COMPACT_ATOMS: atom_id res chain seq x y z
N MET A 1 -7.73 -12.24 -14.79
CA MET A 1 -8.31 -11.57 -13.60
C MET A 1 -9.77 -11.34 -13.90
N GLN A 2 -10.68 -11.85 -13.07
CA GLN A 2 -12.09 -11.52 -13.21
C GLN A 2 -12.26 -10.04 -12.87
N HIS A 3 -12.90 -9.26 -13.75
CA HIS A 3 -13.37 -7.92 -13.44
C HIS A 3 -14.46 -8.08 -12.38
N ASN A 4 -14.15 -7.79 -11.11
CA ASN A 4 -15.16 -7.76 -10.07
C ASN A 4 -16.03 -6.53 -10.31
N ALA A 5 -17.22 -6.73 -10.90
CA ALA A 5 -18.19 -5.64 -11.02
C ALA A 5 -18.56 -5.15 -9.62
N ILE A 6 -18.63 -3.83 -9.44
CA ILE A 6 -19.20 -3.26 -8.21
C ILE A 6 -20.65 -3.74 -8.14
N ASP A 7 -21.05 -4.22 -6.96
CA ASP A 7 -22.43 -4.57 -6.66
C ASP A 7 -23.39 -3.44 -7.12
N ASP A 8 -24.42 -3.79 -7.89
CA ASP A 8 -25.41 -2.84 -8.40
C ASP A 8 -26.16 -2.13 -7.25
N HIS A 9 -26.14 -2.71 -6.05
CA HIS A 9 -26.70 -2.12 -4.82
C HIS A 9 -25.70 -1.26 -4.04
N TYR A 10 -24.45 -1.13 -4.51
CA TYR A 10 -23.46 -0.28 -3.86
C TYR A 10 -23.76 1.19 -4.09
N ASN A 11 -24.01 1.93 -3.01
CA ASN A 11 -24.24 3.37 -3.07
C ASN A 11 -22.92 4.13 -3.27
N ALA A 12 -22.49 4.24 -4.53
CA ALA A 12 -21.26 4.92 -4.91
C ALA A 12 -21.24 6.42 -4.53
N GLU A 13 -22.39 7.09 -4.60
CA GLU A 13 -22.49 8.52 -4.25
C GLU A 13 -22.25 8.75 -2.75
N SER A 14 -22.89 7.94 -1.90
CA SER A 14 -22.68 8.00 -0.45
C SER A 14 -21.23 7.63 -0.07
N ALA A 15 -20.64 6.66 -0.77
CA ALA A 15 -19.25 6.27 -0.57
C ALA A 15 -18.29 7.39 -0.96
N ALA A 16 -18.53 8.06 -2.09
CA ALA A 16 -17.75 9.21 -2.51
C ALA A 16 -17.87 10.38 -1.52
N ALA A 17 -19.08 10.71 -1.07
CA ALA A 17 -19.28 11.76 -0.06
C ALA A 17 -18.55 11.44 1.26
N THR A 18 -18.54 10.18 1.66
CA THR A 18 -17.83 9.71 2.85
C THR A 18 -16.32 9.77 2.65
N LEU A 19 -15.81 9.31 1.49
CA LEU A 19 -14.39 9.39 1.17
C LEU A 19 -13.88 10.83 1.19
N LYS A 20 -14.62 11.75 0.58
CA LYS A 20 -14.29 13.18 0.58
C LYS A 20 -14.15 13.72 2.01
N LYS A 21 -15.15 13.46 2.86
CA LYS A 21 -15.12 13.86 4.26
C LYS A 21 -13.93 13.28 5.01
N VAL A 22 -13.61 11.99 4.80
CA VAL A 22 -12.45 11.33 5.44
C VAL A 22 -11.13 11.97 4.99
N ILE A 23 -10.98 12.28 3.70
CA ILE A 23 -9.78 12.96 3.19
C ILE A 23 -9.64 14.35 3.82
N GLU A 24 -10.72 15.12 3.86
CA GLU A 24 -10.74 16.46 4.46
C GLU A 24 -10.40 16.43 5.96
N GLU A 25 -10.98 15.48 6.71
CA GLU A 25 -10.69 15.30 8.13
C GLU A 25 -9.22 14.94 8.38
N ILE A 26 -8.66 14.06 7.56
CA ILE A 26 -7.23 13.70 7.65
C ILE A 26 -6.35 14.90 7.31
N VAL A 27 -6.67 15.67 6.27
CA VAL A 27 -5.90 16.87 5.92
C VAL A 27 -6.00 17.94 7.02
N ALA A 28 -7.14 18.04 7.70
CA ALA A 28 -7.35 18.98 8.80
C ALA A 28 -6.67 18.53 10.11
N ASP A 29 -6.42 17.24 10.29
CA ASP A 29 -5.78 16.69 11.48
C ASP A 29 -4.30 17.07 11.56
N LYS A 30 -4.00 18.04 12.42
CA LYS A 30 -2.64 18.53 12.70
C LYS A 30 -1.89 17.66 13.71
N ASN A 31 -2.55 16.70 14.35
CA ASN A 31 -1.98 15.83 15.39
C ASN A 31 -1.49 14.49 14.84
N GLN A 32 -1.35 14.36 13.51
CA GLN A 32 -0.86 13.14 12.93
C GLN A 32 0.55 12.82 13.44
N PRO A 33 0.83 11.56 13.79
CA PRO A 33 2.18 11.18 14.20
C PRO A 33 3.14 11.49 13.04
N ASP A 34 4.30 12.08 13.35
CA ASP A 34 5.30 12.55 12.36
C ASP A 34 5.68 11.51 11.30
N ARG A 35 5.46 10.22 11.59
CA ARG A 35 5.79 9.08 10.72
C ARG A 35 4.73 8.78 9.66
N VAL A 36 3.46 9.11 9.87
CA VAL A 36 2.37 8.79 8.93
C VAL A 36 1.81 10.08 8.36
N ILE A 37 2.07 10.33 7.08
CA ILE A 37 1.75 11.61 6.43
C ILE A 37 0.79 11.34 5.27
N PRO A 38 -0.29 12.12 5.09
CA PRO A 38 -1.12 12.03 3.90
C PRO A 38 -0.25 12.31 2.68
N ILE A 39 -0.33 11.48 1.64
CA ILE A 39 0.59 11.59 0.51
C ILE A 39 0.56 12.99 -0.14
N THR A 40 -0.59 13.64 -0.12
CA THR A 40 -0.80 15.01 -0.65
C THR A 40 -0.21 16.12 0.20
N ALA A 41 0.11 15.86 1.47
CA ALA A 41 0.72 16.82 2.40
C ALA A 41 2.25 16.69 2.45
N VAL A 42 2.82 15.80 1.64
CA VAL A 42 4.25 15.53 1.62
C VAL A 42 5.03 16.71 1.05
N LYS A 43 5.94 17.26 1.86
CA LYS A 43 7.00 18.17 1.40
C LYS A 43 8.14 17.35 0.84
N TRP A 44 8.08 17.12 -0.46
CA TRP A 44 8.99 16.18 -1.10
C TRP A 44 10.47 16.60 -1.06
N ASP A 45 10.77 17.90 -0.93
CA ASP A 45 12.15 18.38 -0.83
C ASP A 45 12.82 18.01 0.50
N ASP A 46 12.02 17.74 1.53
CA ASP A 46 12.49 17.31 2.86
C ASP A 46 12.63 15.78 2.96
N ILE A 47 12.35 15.05 1.87
CA ILE A 47 12.35 13.59 1.85
C ILE A 47 13.55 13.08 1.07
N LEU A 48 14.31 12.22 1.73
CA LEU A 48 15.41 11.47 1.14
C LEU A 48 14.93 10.10 0.67
N PHE A 49 15.60 9.54 -0.33
CA PHE A 49 15.41 8.15 -0.75
C PHE A 49 16.71 7.39 -0.49
N ASN A 50 16.66 6.43 0.44
CA ASN A 50 17.86 5.78 0.96
C ASN A 50 17.68 4.26 1.06
N GLN A 51 18.80 3.56 0.88
CA GLN A 51 18.91 2.13 1.14
C GLN A 51 19.10 1.89 2.63
N PHE A 52 18.29 1.00 3.18
CA PHE A 52 18.48 0.39 4.49
C PHE A 52 19.10 -0.98 4.32
N THR A 53 19.87 -1.40 5.32
CA THR A 53 20.48 -2.72 5.39
C THR A 53 19.77 -3.56 6.45
N ASN A 54 19.53 -4.84 6.15
CA ASN A 54 18.87 -5.84 7.01
C ASN A 54 17.38 -5.60 7.28
N PRO A 55 16.47 -5.81 6.30
CA PRO A 55 16.72 -6.26 4.92
C PRO A 55 17.25 -5.15 4.01
N VAL A 56 17.83 -5.52 2.87
CA VAL A 56 18.20 -4.53 1.83
C VAL A 56 16.91 -4.02 1.19
N VAL A 57 16.50 -2.81 1.59
CA VAL A 57 15.28 -2.15 1.10
C VAL A 57 15.57 -0.69 0.81
N TRP A 58 14.88 -0.12 -0.16
CA TRP A 58 14.94 1.30 -0.46
C TRP A 58 13.65 1.94 0.01
N CYS A 59 13.75 2.91 0.91
CA CYS A 59 12.60 3.59 1.48
C CYS A 59 12.77 5.11 1.40
N PHE A 60 11.65 5.82 1.45
CA PHE A 60 11.64 7.25 1.70
C PHE A 60 11.89 7.53 3.17
N CYS A 61 12.69 8.55 3.47
CA CYS A 61 13.18 8.84 4.82
C CYS A 61 13.17 10.32 5.13
N LYS A 62 13.04 10.62 6.42
CA LYS A 62 13.34 11.93 7.01
C LYS A 62 14.54 11.81 7.94
N GLU A 63 15.29 12.90 8.05
CA GLU A 63 16.29 13.04 9.10
C GLU A 63 15.61 13.35 10.44
N SER A 64 16.09 12.70 11.49
CA SER A 64 15.69 12.87 12.88
C SER A 64 16.97 13.07 13.68
N GLU A 65 17.00 14.12 14.50
CA GLU A 65 18.14 14.40 15.38
C GLU A 65 18.39 13.26 16.38
N GLU A 66 17.34 12.57 16.82
CA GLU A 66 17.39 11.54 17.85
C GLU A 66 17.70 10.15 17.28
N TYR A 67 17.13 9.81 16.12
CA TYR A 67 17.18 8.44 15.56
C TYR A 67 17.93 8.34 14.22
N GLY A 68 18.51 9.44 13.73
CA GLY A 68 19.14 9.49 12.42
C GLY A 68 18.10 9.41 11.30
N LYS A 69 18.24 8.48 10.36
CA LYS A 69 17.30 8.33 9.24
C LYS A 69 16.13 7.45 9.64
N MET A 70 14.91 8.00 9.56
CA MET A 70 13.69 7.24 9.82
C MET A 70 12.85 7.09 8.56
N GLU A 71 12.29 5.90 8.37
CA GLU A 71 11.31 5.61 7.32
C GLU A 71 10.03 6.45 7.51
N ILE A 72 9.54 6.99 6.39
CA ILE A 72 8.25 7.69 6.32
C ILE A 72 7.20 6.74 5.78
N GLN A 73 6.03 6.76 6.41
CA GLN A 73 4.85 6.06 5.93
C GLN A 73 3.89 7.06 5.30
N PHE A 74 3.48 6.80 4.06
CA PHE A 74 2.48 7.61 3.40
C PHE A 74 1.09 6.99 3.57
N ARG A 75 0.09 7.85 3.74
CA ARG A 75 -1.30 7.44 3.81
C ARG A 75 -2.03 7.86 2.54
N VAL A 76 -2.73 6.89 1.95
CA VAL A 76 -3.65 7.08 0.82
C VAL A 76 -5.02 6.60 1.27
N GLN A 77 -6.07 7.36 0.95
CA GLN A 77 -7.46 7.00 1.23
C GLN A 77 -8.18 6.76 -0.07
N GLY A 78 -8.95 5.68 -0.14
CA GLY A 78 -9.82 5.38 -1.27
C GLY A 78 -10.96 4.47 -0.83
N ILE A 79 -11.94 4.31 -1.71
CA ILE A 79 -13.02 3.34 -1.52
C ILE A 79 -12.47 1.97 -1.86
N LEU A 80 -12.70 0.98 -0.99
CA LEU A 80 -12.31 -0.39 -1.26
C LEU A 80 -13.17 -0.97 -2.40
N TYR A 81 -12.55 -1.17 -3.56
CA TYR A 81 -13.19 -1.76 -4.75
C TYR A 81 -13.14 -3.28 -4.71
N ASN A 82 -11.96 -3.81 -4.40
CA ASN A 82 -11.71 -5.24 -4.37
C ASN A 82 -10.77 -5.56 -3.22
N LYS A 83 -10.97 -6.73 -2.62
CA LYS A 83 -10.02 -7.33 -1.70
C LYS A 83 -9.91 -8.82 -2.01
N GLU A 84 -8.69 -9.27 -2.24
CA GLU A 84 -8.34 -10.68 -2.25
C GLU A 84 -7.50 -10.92 -1.01
N LEU A 85 -8.15 -11.41 0.02
CA LEU A 85 -7.49 -11.95 1.20
C LEU A 85 -7.38 -13.46 0.95
N PRO A 86 -6.18 -14.06 1.02
CA PRO A 86 -6.06 -15.47 0.72
C PRO A 86 -6.92 -16.26 1.71
N PRO A 87 -7.71 -17.24 1.23
CA PRO A 87 -8.34 -18.19 2.11
C PRO A 87 -7.23 -19.02 2.76
N ILE A 88 -7.01 -18.85 4.05
CA ILE A 88 -6.16 -19.76 4.81
C ILE A 88 -7.05 -20.62 5.69
N SER A 89 -7.98 -21.36 5.08
CA SER A 89 -8.75 -22.35 5.87
C SER A 89 -7.77 -23.40 6.40
N SER A 90 -7.93 -23.82 7.65
CA SER A 90 -7.14 -24.87 8.30
C SER A 90 -7.00 -26.16 7.47
N ASN A 91 -7.97 -26.47 6.58
CA ASN A 91 -7.92 -27.61 5.65
C ASN A 91 -6.98 -27.41 4.45
N SER A 92 -6.57 -26.18 4.16
CA SER A 92 -5.50 -25.86 3.20
C SER A 92 -4.15 -26.36 3.68
N ALA A 93 -4.00 -26.59 4.99
CA ALA A 93 -2.75 -27.00 5.60
C ALA A 93 -2.26 -28.38 5.14
N SER A 94 -3.19 -29.27 4.75
CA SER A 94 -2.88 -30.63 4.30
C SER A 94 -2.71 -30.76 2.78
N THR A 95 -3.19 -29.81 1.97
CA THR A 95 -3.28 -29.98 0.50
C THR A 95 -2.68 -28.84 -0.33
N LEU A 96 -2.53 -27.62 0.20
CA LEU A 96 -1.76 -26.59 -0.52
C LEU A 96 -0.27 -26.90 -0.41
N ASN A 97 0.33 -27.24 -1.56
CA ASN A 97 1.77 -27.39 -1.77
C ASN A 97 2.55 -26.39 -0.91
N LYS A 98 3.47 -26.85 -0.05
CA LYS A 98 4.35 -25.96 0.75
C LYS A 98 5.03 -24.89 -0.11
N GLN A 99 5.27 -25.21 -1.38
CA GLN A 99 5.81 -24.31 -2.40
C GLN A 99 4.85 -23.21 -2.88
N ALA A 100 3.54 -23.37 -2.75
CA ALA A 100 2.55 -22.35 -3.10
C ALA A 100 2.42 -21.28 -2.01
N ARG A 101 2.67 -21.64 -0.73
CA ARG A 101 2.56 -20.71 0.41
C ARG A 101 3.46 -19.49 0.30
N ARG A 102 4.65 -19.61 -0.32
CA ARG A 102 5.57 -18.48 -0.56
C ARG A 102 5.03 -17.42 -1.53
N PHE A 103 3.97 -17.73 -2.25
CA PHE A 103 3.31 -16.83 -3.19
C PHE A 103 1.99 -16.27 -2.64
N LEU A 104 1.64 -16.57 -1.38
CA LEU A 104 0.46 -15.99 -0.74
C LEU A 104 0.67 -14.49 -0.54
N GLN A 105 -0.31 -13.73 -1.03
CA GLN A 105 -0.35 -12.28 -0.96
C GLN A 105 -1.75 -11.80 -0.63
N GLN A 106 -1.83 -10.70 0.10
CA GLN A 106 -3.03 -9.87 0.18
C GLN A 106 -3.02 -8.94 -1.01
N HIS A 107 -4.19 -8.70 -1.59
CA HIS A 107 -4.38 -7.71 -2.62
C HIS A 107 -5.59 -6.86 -2.27
N ILE A 108 -5.44 -5.56 -2.36
CA ILE A 108 -6.56 -4.61 -2.30
C ILE A 108 -6.51 -3.70 -3.53
N SER A 109 -7.69 -3.32 -4.00
CA SER A 109 -7.85 -2.29 -5.03
C SER A 109 -8.69 -1.17 -4.45
N LEU A 110 -8.20 0.06 -4.56
CA LEU A 110 -8.86 1.27 -4.11
C LEU A 110 -9.26 2.12 -5.33
N TYR A 111 -10.39 2.81 -5.24
CA TYR A 111 -10.81 3.77 -6.27
C TYR A 111 -11.43 5.02 -5.64
N GLY A 112 -11.43 6.12 -6.40
CA GLY A 112 -11.92 7.44 -5.94
C GLY A 112 -13.35 7.79 -6.33
N ALA A 113 -14.04 6.94 -7.09
CA ALA A 113 -15.36 7.23 -7.67
C ALA A 113 -15.44 8.58 -8.42
N GLY A 114 -14.33 9.00 -9.05
CA GLY A 114 -14.23 10.26 -9.79
C GLY A 114 -13.92 11.50 -8.95
N LEU A 115 -13.64 11.37 -7.65
CA LEU A 115 -13.24 12.49 -6.80
C LEU A 115 -11.86 13.04 -7.19
N GLU A 116 -11.78 14.36 -7.35
CA GLU A 116 -10.53 15.07 -7.61
C GLU A 116 -9.53 14.91 -6.45
N GLU A 117 -10.01 14.85 -5.21
CA GLU A 117 -9.17 14.66 -4.03
C GLU A 117 -8.48 13.29 -4.02
N PHE A 118 -9.11 12.26 -4.61
CA PHE A 118 -8.48 10.96 -4.82
C PHE A 118 -7.49 11.01 -5.97
N ASN A 119 -7.88 11.60 -7.11
CA ASN A 119 -7.01 11.71 -8.28
C ASN A 119 -5.69 12.44 -7.93
N LYS A 120 -5.77 13.49 -7.11
CA LYS A 120 -4.59 14.19 -6.59
C LYS A 120 -3.67 13.28 -5.78
N GLN A 121 -4.19 12.33 -5.01
CA GLN A 121 -3.36 11.35 -4.30
C GLN A 121 -2.63 10.42 -5.28
N ILE A 122 -3.29 10.02 -6.38
CA ILE A 122 -2.70 9.20 -7.45
C ILE A 122 -1.60 9.97 -8.19
N GLU A 123 -1.82 11.23 -8.56
CA GLU A 123 -0.81 12.09 -9.19
C GLU A 123 0.44 12.22 -8.30
N VAL A 124 0.25 12.35 -6.98
CA VAL A 124 1.39 12.44 -6.06
C VAL A 124 2.11 11.10 -5.90
N LEU A 125 1.41 9.96 -6.01
CA LEU A 125 2.05 8.64 -6.13
C LEU A 125 2.87 8.50 -7.41
N GLU A 126 2.39 9.02 -8.54
CA GLU A 126 3.16 9.05 -9.79
C GLU A 126 4.45 9.87 -9.62
N MET A 127 4.39 11.03 -8.96
CA MET A 127 5.58 11.80 -8.62
C MET A 127 6.54 11.01 -7.71
N ALA A 128 6.02 10.28 -6.72
CA ALA A 128 6.81 9.40 -5.88
C ALA A 128 7.53 8.32 -6.70
N TYR A 129 6.81 7.68 -7.63
CA TYR A 129 7.37 6.70 -8.55
C TYR A 129 8.47 7.30 -9.43
N MET A 130 8.27 8.50 -9.98
CA MET A 130 9.29 9.17 -10.80
C MET A 130 10.58 9.44 -10.03
N ARG A 131 10.48 9.78 -8.74
CA ARG A 131 11.64 9.94 -7.85
C ARG A 131 12.37 8.62 -7.60
N ILE A 132 11.63 7.53 -7.40
CA ILE A 132 12.20 6.19 -7.29
C ILE A 132 12.91 5.82 -8.59
N ALA A 133 12.23 5.95 -9.73
CA ALA A 133 12.74 5.60 -11.04
C ALA A 133 14.02 6.38 -11.38
N GLY A 134 14.06 7.68 -11.07
CA GLY A 134 15.25 8.53 -11.29
C GLY A 134 16.46 8.19 -10.40
N HIS A 135 16.28 7.38 -9.35
CA HIS A 135 17.39 6.95 -8.49
C HIS A 135 18.15 5.74 -9.05
N PHE A 136 17.56 5.00 -9.99
CA PHE A 136 18.16 3.82 -10.57
C PHE A 136 18.43 4.01 -12.06
N PRO A 137 19.34 3.21 -12.66
CA PRO A 137 19.57 3.25 -14.10
C PRO A 137 18.30 2.97 -14.90
N ASP A 138 18.25 3.48 -16.13
CA ASP A 138 17.13 3.25 -17.04
C ASP A 138 16.81 1.75 -17.16
N ASN A 139 15.52 1.41 -17.18
CA ASN A 139 14.98 0.04 -17.27
C ASN A 139 15.29 -0.90 -16.09
N SER A 140 15.84 -0.39 -14.98
CA SER A 140 16.07 -1.21 -13.77
C SER A 140 14.85 -1.25 -12.83
N VAL A 141 13.95 -0.27 -12.94
CA VAL A 141 12.70 -0.20 -12.18
C VAL A 141 11.56 -0.67 -13.07
N LYS A 142 10.68 -1.51 -12.51
CA LYS A 142 9.47 -1.93 -13.23
C LYS A 142 8.54 -0.72 -13.39
N PRO A 143 7.97 -0.51 -14.58
CA PRO A 143 7.02 0.57 -14.77
C PRO A 143 5.81 0.39 -13.85
N TRP A 144 5.39 1.48 -13.22
CA TRP A 144 4.18 1.53 -12.40
C TRP A 144 3.19 2.50 -13.04
N PHE A 145 1.94 2.10 -13.08
CA PHE A 145 0.83 2.90 -13.56
C PHE A 145 -0.37 2.71 -12.63
N PRO A 146 -1.20 3.74 -12.43
CA PRO A 146 -2.48 3.56 -11.76
C PRO A 146 -3.34 2.54 -12.50
N SER A 147 -4.07 1.73 -11.74
CA SER A 147 -5.10 0.86 -12.32
C SER A 147 -6.27 1.70 -12.84
N ALA A 148 -7.03 1.19 -13.81
CA ALA A 148 -8.26 1.82 -14.27
C ALA A 148 -9.47 1.05 -13.72
N ILE A 149 -10.31 1.74 -12.95
CA ILE A 149 -11.51 1.18 -12.32
C ILE A 149 -12.71 2.04 -12.72
N LYS A 150 -13.62 1.47 -13.53
CA LYS A 150 -14.80 2.19 -14.07
C LYS A 150 -14.42 3.54 -14.71
N ASP A 151 -13.38 3.55 -15.55
CA ASP A 151 -12.84 4.74 -16.23
C ASP A 151 -12.17 5.79 -15.33
N TYR A 152 -12.06 5.52 -14.02
CA TYR A 152 -11.34 6.37 -13.07
C TYR A 152 -10.01 5.73 -12.66
N PRO A 153 -9.01 6.54 -12.25
CA PRO A 153 -7.79 6.00 -11.70
C PRO A 153 -8.08 5.28 -10.38
N GLY A 154 -7.34 4.20 -10.16
CA GLY A 154 -7.39 3.36 -8.97
C GLY A 154 -6.00 2.95 -8.52
N LEU A 155 -5.91 2.45 -7.30
CA LEU A 155 -4.66 2.00 -6.69
C LEU A 155 -4.75 0.53 -6.33
N GLU A 156 -3.88 -0.29 -6.90
CA GLU A 156 -3.70 -1.68 -6.50
C GLU A 156 -2.50 -1.79 -5.56
N ALA A 157 -2.69 -2.47 -4.43
CA ALA A 157 -1.63 -2.74 -3.47
C ALA A 157 -1.60 -4.22 -3.15
N HIS A 158 -0.39 -4.79 -3.17
CA HIS A 158 -0.15 -6.20 -2.86
C HIS A 158 0.90 -6.35 -1.77
N THR A 159 0.64 -7.20 -0.79
CA THR A 159 1.58 -7.51 0.29
C THR A 159 1.72 -9.01 0.43
N ARG A 160 2.96 -9.51 0.41
CA ARG A 160 3.22 -10.94 0.67
C ARG A 160 3.17 -11.23 2.16
N TYR A 161 2.60 -12.39 2.53
CA TYR A 161 2.60 -12.84 3.93
C TYR A 161 3.96 -13.33 4.40
N PHE A 162 4.78 -13.84 3.48
CA PHE A 162 6.03 -14.50 3.80
C PHE A 162 7.17 -13.90 3.00
N THR A 163 8.26 -13.58 3.70
CA THR A 163 9.54 -13.22 3.10
C THR A 163 10.51 -14.38 3.27
N HIS A 164 11.30 -14.68 2.23
CA HIS A 164 12.27 -15.76 2.30
C HIS A 164 13.38 -15.42 3.30
N LYS A 165 13.82 -16.39 4.11
CA LYS A 165 14.85 -16.17 5.15
C LYS A 165 16.15 -15.56 4.60
N SER A 166 16.52 -15.88 3.36
CA SER A 166 17.72 -15.30 2.72
C SER A 166 17.61 -13.80 2.45
N ALA A 167 16.40 -13.25 2.33
CA ALA A 167 16.16 -11.82 2.14
C ALA A 167 16.07 -11.06 3.48
N CYS A 168 15.95 -11.78 4.60
CA CYS A 168 15.76 -11.23 5.94
C CYS A 168 16.77 -11.86 6.93
N VAL A 169 18.04 -11.91 6.54
CA VAL A 169 19.11 -12.46 7.40
C VAL A 169 19.18 -11.66 8.70
N GLY A 170 19.04 -12.33 9.84
CA GLY A 170 19.07 -11.71 11.17
C GLY A 170 17.74 -11.11 11.64
N ALA A 171 16.71 -11.03 10.79
CA ALA A 171 15.39 -10.57 11.23
C ALA A 171 14.66 -11.66 12.02
N ARG A 172 14.01 -11.27 13.12
CA ARG A 172 13.18 -12.20 13.90
C ARG A 172 11.91 -12.53 13.12
N SER A 173 11.56 -13.81 13.07
CA SER A 173 10.24 -14.22 12.56
C SER A 173 9.17 -13.62 13.47
N LEU A 174 8.32 -12.76 12.89
CA LEU A 174 7.19 -12.19 13.60
C LEU A 174 6.00 -13.15 13.49
N PRO A 175 5.27 -13.42 14.60
CA PRO A 175 3.99 -14.10 14.50
C PRO A 175 3.01 -13.22 13.72
N LEU A 176 2.03 -13.86 13.09
CA LEU A 176 0.91 -13.12 12.50
C LEU A 176 0.10 -12.47 13.62
N GLY A 177 -0.39 -11.25 13.38
CA GLY A 177 -1.16 -10.49 14.38
C GLY A 177 -2.50 -11.14 14.67
N GLU A 178 -3.12 -10.79 15.80
CA GLU A 178 -4.41 -11.35 16.27
C GLU A 178 -5.55 -11.22 15.22
N TYR A 179 -5.52 -10.16 14.41
CA TYR A 179 -6.50 -9.92 13.34
C TYR A 179 -6.11 -10.48 11.98
N VAL A 180 -4.95 -11.14 11.91
CA VAL A 180 -4.54 -11.92 10.75
C VAL A 180 -4.84 -13.35 11.12
N ASP A 181 -5.90 -13.91 10.56
CA ASP A 181 -6.29 -15.29 10.81
C ASP A 181 -5.56 -16.24 9.84
N PRO A 182 -4.46 -16.90 10.26
CA PRO A 182 -3.82 -17.95 9.46
C PRO A 182 -4.61 -19.26 9.42
N ASP A 183 -5.66 -19.40 10.21
CA ASP A 183 -6.41 -20.65 10.38
C ASP A 183 -7.81 -20.61 9.74
N GLY A 184 -8.25 -19.42 9.32
CA GLY A 184 -9.39 -19.17 8.45
C GLY A 184 -10.71 -19.60 9.08
N CYS A 185 -11.25 -18.73 9.93
CA CYS A 185 -12.63 -18.76 10.41
C CYS A 185 -13.54 -17.95 9.47
#